data_AF-A0A519ZW67-F1
#
_entry.id   AF-A0A519ZW67-F1
#
_cell.length_a   1.000
_cell.length_b   1.000
_cell.length_c   1.000
_cell.angle_alpha   90.00
_cell.angle_beta   90.00
_cell.angle_gamma   90.00
#
_symmetry.space_group_name_H-M   'P 1'
#
loop_
_entity.id
_entity.type
_entity.pdbx_description
1 polymer ?
#
loop_
_entity_poly.entity_id
_entity_poly.type
_entity_poly.pdbx_seq_one_letter_code
_entity_poly.pdbx_strand_id
1 'polypeptide(L)'
;MKRFPGLSRATAYRDCANSISLFGDISVATKEGIKHLSSEIVRDAIAIARLTNNAKEMRQGALALAKINGVNVTDPDLPDFNKLEPHTYELGLPETLIKVLIEMAKTGKMDLTQVVNNMSNFAIDAEEVDDDNDN
;
A
#
# COMPACT_ATOMS: atom_id res chain seq x y z
N MET A 1 18.34 -12.14 -16.18
CA MET A 1 17.81 -12.67 -17.46
C MET A 1 16.47 -12.00 -17.77
N LYS A 2 16.30 -11.35 -18.93
CA LYS A 2 14.98 -10.80 -19.33
C LYS A 2 14.07 -11.97 -19.69
N ARG A 3 12.89 -12.06 -19.04
CA ARG A 3 11.91 -13.15 -19.24
C ARG A 3 11.33 -13.22 -20.66
N PHE A 4 11.44 -12.15 -21.45
CA PHE A 4 11.05 -12.10 -22.86
C PHE A 4 12.15 -11.42 -23.68
N PRO A 5 13.00 -12.18 -24.40
CA PRO A 5 14.00 -11.58 -25.28
C PRO A 5 13.32 -10.94 -26.49
N GLY A 6 13.62 -9.65 -26.75
CA GLY A 6 13.13 -8.92 -27.92
C GLY A 6 11.92 -8.00 -27.71
N LEU A 7 11.22 -8.10 -26.58
CA LEU A 7 10.08 -7.23 -26.29
C LEU A 7 10.45 -6.13 -25.27
N SER A 8 10.15 -4.88 -25.59
CA SER A 8 10.25 -3.78 -24.62
C SER A 8 9.16 -3.94 -23.56
N ARG A 9 9.48 -3.60 -22.30
CA ARG A 9 8.50 -3.58 -21.20
C ARG A 9 7.29 -2.70 -21.55
N ALA A 10 7.53 -1.56 -22.18
CA ALA A 10 6.47 -0.65 -22.60
C ALA A 10 5.50 -1.30 -23.60
N THR A 11 6.03 -2.07 -24.55
CA THR A 11 5.23 -2.81 -25.54
C THR A 11 4.39 -3.88 -24.87
N ALA A 12 4.98 -4.66 -23.94
CA ALA A 12 4.24 -5.67 -23.18
C ALA A 12 3.06 -5.07 -22.41
N TYR A 13 3.26 -3.94 -21.73
CA TYR A 13 2.19 -3.25 -20.99
C TYR A 13 1.08 -2.76 -21.93
N ARG A 14 1.45 -2.19 -23.08
CA ARG A 14 0.47 -1.71 -24.07
C ARG A 14 -0.35 -2.85 -24.65
N ASP A 15 0.28 -3.99 -24.95
CA ASP A 15 -0.41 -5.14 -25.53
C ASP A 15 -1.35 -5.81 -24.53
N CYS A 16 -0.95 -5.88 -23.25
CA CYS A 16 -1.85 -6.31 -22.18
C CYS A 16 -3.06 -5.36 -22.05
N ALA A 17 -2.84 -4.04 -22.04
CA ALA A 17 -3.91 -3.06 -21.96
C ALA A 17 -4.86 -3.12 -23.16
N ASN A 18 -4.32 -3.26 -24.37
CA ASN A 18 -5.10 -3.44 -25.60
C ASN A 18 -5.92 -4.73 -25.56
N SER A 19 -5.34 -5.83 -25.05
CA SER A 19 -6.04 -7.10 -24.90
C SER A 19 -7.21 -6.99 -23.93
N ILE A 20 -7.02 -6.31 -22.79
CA ILE A 20 -8.10 -6.03 -21.83
C ILE A 20 -9.18 -5.14 -22.48
N SER A 21 -8.79 -4.14 -23.28
CA SER A 21 -9.76 -3.29 -23.98
C SER A 21 -10.56 -4.02 -25.06
N LEU A 22 -9.94 -4.95 -25.79
CA LEU A 22 -10.57 -5.68 -26.89
C LEU A 22 -11.48 -6.81 -26.41
N PHE A 23 -11.02 -7.57 -25.42
CA PHE A 23 -11.71 -8.78 -24.97
C PHE A 23 -12.50 -8.56 -23.67
N GLY A 24 -12.31 -7.41 -23.01
CA GLY A 24 -12.83 -7.17 -21.68
C GLY A 24 -12.13 -8.03 -20.63
N ASP A 25 -12.28 -7.67 -19.37
CA ASP A 25 -11.91 -8.56 -18.28
C ASP A 25 -13.09 -9.50 -18.00
N ILE A 26 -13.00 -10.74 -18.48
CA ILE A 26 -14.03 -11.78 -18.30
C ILE A 26 -14.33 -12.01 -16.81
N SER A 27 -13.32 -11.89 -15.95
CA SER A 27 -13.49 -12.10 -14.51
C SER A 27 -14.26 -10.96 -13.85
N VAL A 28 -14.14 -9.74 -14.39
CA VAL A 28 -14.93 -8.58 -13.95
C VAL A 28 -16.33 -8.65 -14.53
N ALA A 29 -16.47 -8.96 -15.82
CA ALA A 29 -17.75 -9.06 -16.52
C ALA A 29 -18.68 -10.11 -15.90
N THR A 30 -18.15 -11.27 -15.51
CA THR A 30 -18.92 -12.33 -14.85
C THR A 30 -19.41 -11.90 -13.46
N LYS A 31 -18.56 -11.26 -12.66
CA LYS A 31 -18.94 -10.73 -11.34
C LYS A 31 -19.98 -9.62 -11.45
N GLU A 32 -19.81 -8.70 -12.38
CA GLU A 32 -20.75 -7.58 -12.58
C GLU A 32 -22.10 -8.09 -13.12
N GLY A 33 -22.09 -9.11 -14.00
CA GLY A 33 -23.31 -9.78 -14.45
C GLY A 33 -24.08 -10.44 -13.30
N ILE A 34 -23.39 -11.18 -12.43
CA ILE A 34 -24.00 -11.79 -11.24
C ILE A 34 -24.55 -10.72 -10.29
N LYS A 35 -23.80 -9.63 -10.09
CA LYS A 35 -24.18 -8.50 -9.25
C LYS A 35 -25.44 -7.82 -9.79
N HIS A 36 -25.50 -7.57 -11.09
CA HIS A 36 -26.66 -6.99 -11.76
C HIS A 36 -27.89 -7.88 -11.60
N LEU A 37 -27.79 -9.16 -11.95
CA LEU A 37 -28.89 -10.11 -11.83
C LEU A 37 -29.40 -10.22 -10.39
N SER A 38 -28.49 -10.31 -9.42
CA SER A 38 -28.83 -10.37 -8.00
C SER A 38 -29.53 -9.09 -7.54
N SER A 39 -29.10 -7.93 -8.04
CA SER A 39 -29.71 -6.65 -7.71
C SER A 39 -31.14 -6.52 -8.25
N GLU A 40 -31.42 -7.05 -9.43
CA GLU A 40 -32.77 -7.07 -10.01
C GLU A 40 -33.72 -7.96 -9.20
N ILE A 41 -33.29 -9.18 -8.87
CA ILE A 41 -34.08 -10.11 -8.03
C ILE A 41 -34.44 -9.46 -6.69
N VAL A 42 -33.49 -8.77 -6.05
CA VAL A 42 -33.73 -8.08 -4.77
C VAL A 42 -34.67 -6.89 -4.95
N ARG A 43 -34.58 -6.12 -6.04
CA ARG A 43 -35.52 -5.03 -6.33
C ARG A 43 -36.95 -5.54 -6.51
N ASP A 44 -37.13 -6.66 -7.20
CA ASP A 44 -38.43 -7.28 -7.37
C ASP A 44 -39.00 -7.78 -6.03
N ALA A 45 -38.17 -8.41 -5.20
CA ALA A 45 -38.58 -8.82 -3.85
C ALA A 45 -38.99 -7.62 -2.98
N ILE A 46 -38.27 -6.50 -3.06
CA ILE A 46 -38.65 -5.25 -2.37
C ILE A 46 -39.97 -4.69 -2.91
N ALA A 47 -40.20 -4.75 -4.23
CA ALA A 47 -41.45 -4.31 -4.84
C ALA A 47 -42.65 -5.13 -4.32
N ILE A 48 -42.51 -6.47 -4.22
CA ILE A 48 -43.53 -7.35 -3.64
C ILE A 48 -43.73 -7.06 -2.15
N ALA A 49 -42.66 -6.84 -1.39
CA ALA A 49 -42.71 -6.47 0.02
C ALA A 49 -43.42 -5.11 0.24
N ARG A 50 -43.27 -4.18 -0.72
CA ARG A 50 -43.97 -2.89 -0.71
C ARG A 50 -45.46 -3.04 -0.96
N LEU A 51 -45.86 -3.89 -1.91
CA LEU A 51 -47.27 -4.19 -2.19
C LEU A 51 -47.96 -4.87 -0.99
N THR A 52 -47.24 -5.73 -0.27
CA THR A 52 -47.72 -6.42 0.93
C THR A 52 -47.57 -5.60 2.22
N ASN A 53 -47.06 -4.37 2.10
CA ASN A 53 -46.81 -3.43 3.20
C ASN A 53 -45.98 -4.02 4.36
N ASN A 54 -45.05 -4.92 4.04
CA ASN A 54 -44.21 -5.60 5.03
C ASN A 54 -42.86 -4.87 5.20
N ALA A 55 -42.80 -4.00 6.22
CA ALA A 55 -41.61 -3.20 6.52
C ALA A 55 -40.36 -4.03 6.85
N LYS A 56 -40.53 -5.23 7.41
CA LYS A 56 -39.40 -6.10 7.79
C LYS A 56 -38.68 -6.62 6.54
N GLU A 57 -39.43 -7.12 5.58
CA GLU A 57 -38.91 -7.64 4.31
C GLU A 57 -38.28 -6.54 3.45
N MET A 58 -38.89 -5.34 3.43
CA MET A 58 -38.30 -4.18 2.76
C MET A 58 -36.94 -3.80 3.33
N ARG A 59 -36.80 -3.76 4.66
CA ARG A 59 -35.52 -3.47 5.32
C ARG A 59 -34.47 -4.55 5.01
N GLN A 60 -34.88 -5.82 5.01
CA GLN A 60 -33.99 -6.93 4.71
C GLN A 60 -33.50 -6.90 3.25
N GLY A 61 -34.40 -6.59 2.31
CA GLY A 61 -34.05 -6.38 0.91
C GLY A 61 -33.09 -5.20 0.71
N ALA A 62 -33.32 -4.06 1.38
CA ALA A 62 -32.43 -2.91 1.30
C ALA A 62 -31.01 -3.23 1.79
N LEU A 63 -30.91 -4.00 2.89
CA LEU A 63 -29.63 -4.44 3.43
C LEU A 63 -28.92 -5.45 2.52
N ALA A 64 -29.67 -6.35 1.89
CA ALA A 64 -29.14 -7.26 0.87
C ALA A 64 -28.59 -6.49 -0.35
N LEU A 65 -29.32 -5.48 -0.82
CA LEU A 65 -28.91 -4.62 -1.93
C LEU A 65 -27.61 -3.86 -1.61
N ALA A 66 -27.49 -3.31 -0.39
CA ALA A 66 -26.29 -2.62 0.07
C ALA A 66 -25.07 -3.55 0.11
N LYS A 67 -25.25 -4.82 0.52
CA LYS A 67 -24.20 -5.84 0.53
C LYS A 67 -23.76 -6.25 -0.87
N ILE A 68 -24.70 -6.52 -1.78
CA ILE A 68 -24.40 -6.88 -3.18
C ILE A 68 -23.58 -5.78 -3.86
N ASN A 69 -23.92 -4.52 -3.59
CA ASN A 69 -23.25 -3.38 -4.22
C ASN A 69 -21.91 -3.01 -3.58
N GLY A 70 -21.53 -3.61 -2.45
CA GLY A 70 -20.26 -3.32 -1.78
C GLY A 70 -20.21 -1.95 -1.12
N VAL A 71 -21.32 -1.22 -1.04
CA VAL A 71 -21.41 0.13 -0.43
C VAL A 71 -21.02 0.11 1.06
N ASN A 72 -21.10 -1.07 1.68
CA ASN A 72 -20.75 -1.25 3.09
C ASN A 72 -19.30 -1.75 3.33
N VAL A 73 -18.50 -1.96 2.27
CA VAL A 73 -17.18 -2.62 2.39
C VAL A 73 -16.03 -1.67 2.08
N THR A 74 -16.21 -0.78 1.11
CA THR A 74 -15.16 0.16 0.68
C THR A 74 -15.71 1.58 0.74
N ASP A 75 -15.15 2.39 1.62
CA ASP A 75 -15.34 3.83 1.57
C ASP A 75 -14.43 4.39 0.46
N PRO A 76 -15.01 4.95 -0.64
CA PRO A 76 -14.21 5.45 -1.76
C PRO A 76 -13.29 6.61 -1.37
N ASP A 77 -13.56 7.28 -0.24
CA ASP A 77 -12.79 8.45 0.21
C ASP A 77 -11.67 8.07 1.19
N LEU A 78 -11.61 6.81 1.67
CA LEU A 78 -10.52 6.35 2.53
C LEU A 78 -9.50 5.47 1.80
N PRO A 79 -8.19 5.72 1.98
CA PRO A 79 -7.16 4.81 1.51
C PRO A 79 -7.24 3.47 2.27
N ASP A 80 -7.03 2.37 1.53
CA ASP A 80 -6.97 1.02 2.09
C ASP A 80 -5.67 0.85 2.89
N PHE A 81 -5.74 1.05 4.20
CA PHE A 81 -4.58 0.99 5.10
C PHE A 81 -3.87 -0.36 5.10
N ASN A 82 -4.53 -1.44 4.66
CA ASN A 82 -3.88 -2.76 4.55
C ASN A 82 -2.92 -2.86 3.35
N LYS A 83 -3.04 -1.95 2.38
CA LYS A 83 -2.14 -1.86 1.21
C LYS A 83 -0.99 -0.88 1.42
N LEU A 84 -0.95 -0.19 2.56
CA LEU A 84 0.20 0.63 2.93
C LEU A 84 1.31 -0.30 3.44
N GLU A 85 2.29 -0.57 2.59
CA GLU A 85 3.49 -1.28 3.04
C GLU A 85 4.27 -0.39 4.02
N PRO A 86 4.53 -0.85 5.26
CA PRO A 86 5.38 -0.11 6.17
C PRO A 86 6.79 -0.07 5.58
N HIS A 87 7.33 1.13 5.35
CA HIS A 87 8.71 1.29 4.91
C HIS A 87 9.65 0.81 6.03
N THR A 88 10.18 -0.40 5.88
CA THR A 88 11.23 -0.93 6.74
C THR A 88 12.56 -0.33 6.31
N TYR A 89 13.12 0.56 7.12
CA TYR A 89 14.47 1.07 6.92
C TYR A 89 15.48 0.09 7.55
N GLU A 90 16.28 -0.57 6.72
CA GLU A 90 17.41 -1.36 7.18
C GLU A 90 18.59 -0.42 7.47
N LEU A 91 18.75 -0.04 8.73
CA LEU A 91 19.91 0.73 9.19
C LEU A 91 21.09 -0.23 9.40
N GLY A 92 22.02 -0.25 8.44
CA GLY A 92 23.30 -0.94 8.59
C GLY A 92 24.22 -0.19 9.54
N LEU A 93 24.13 -0.50 10.84
CA LEU A 93 24.99 0.10 11.85
C LEU A 93 26.34 -0.67 11.94
N PRO A 94 27.48 0.01 12.04
CA PRO A 94 28.76 -0.64 12.29
C PRO A 94 28.79 -1.29 13.67
N GLU A 95 29.52 -2.41 13.81
CA GLU A 95 29.52 -3.24 15.05
C GLU A 95 29.88 -2.48 16.33
N THR A 96 30.69 -1.43 16.21
CA THR A 96 31.06 -0.55 17.33
C THR A 96 29.85 0.19 17.90
N LEU A 97 28.98 0.71 17.05
CA LEU A 97 27.74 1.40 17.43
C LEU A 97 26.70 0.44 18.01
N ILE A 98 26.66 -0.81 17.54
CA ILE A 98 25.78 -1.85 18.07
C ILE A 98 26.14 -2.17 19.52
N LYS A 99 27.44 -2.33 19.82
CA LYS A 99 27.91 -2.60 21.19
C LYS A 99 27.58 -1.45 22.15
N VAL A 100 27.77 -0.21 21.69
CA VAL A 100 27.41 1.03 22.42
C VAL A 100 25.90 1.07 22.72
N LEU A 101 25.04 0.78 21.74
CA LEU A 101 23.58 0.76 21.93
C LEU A 101 23.13 -0.33 22.90
N ILE A 102 23.75 -1.52 22.84
CA ILE A 102 23.44 -2.64 23.75
C ILE A 102 23.85 -2.29 25.19
N GLU A 103 24.97 -1.62 25.40
CA GLU A 103 25.39 -1.16 26.72
C GLU A 103 24.46 -0.05 27.24
N MET A 104 24.12 0.95 26.42
CA MET A 104 23.15 1.99 26.76
C MET A 104 21.78 1.42 27.17
N ALA A 105 21.27 0.42 26.44
CA ALA A 105 19.99 -0.21 26.72
C ALA A 105 19.97 -0.98 28.05
N LYS A 106 21.13 -1.47 28.52
CA LYS A 106 21.25 -2.28 29.75
C LYS A 106 21.46 -1.44 31.01
N THR A 107 22.24 -0.36 30.93
CA THR A 107 22.65 0.41 32.13
C THR A 107 21.99 1.78 32.23
N GLY A 108 21.35 2.28 31.16
CA GLY A 108 20.65 3.57 31.12
C GLY A 108 21.55 4.80 31.24
N LYS A 109 22.87 4.62 31.34
CA LYS A 109 23.89 5.66 31.44
C LYS A 109 25.21 5.08 30.95
N MET A 110 25.87 5.80 30.05
CA MET A 110 27.14 5.41 29.43
C MET A 110 28.13 6.58 29.51
N ASP A 111 29.39 6.25 29.74
CA ASP A 111 30.50 7.19 29.70
C ASP A 111 31.07 7.28 28.27
N LEU A 112 30.88 8.42 27.62
CA LEU A 112 31.21 8.66 26.21
C LEU A 112 32.69 9.04 25.99
N THR A 113 33.48 9.12 27.05
CA THR A 113 34.85 9.63 27.00
C THR A 113 35.75 8.82 26.05
N GLN A 114 35.48 7.53 25.85
CA GLN A 114 36.26 6.68 24.92
C GLN A 114 35.83 6.79 23.45
N VAL A 115 34.58 7.19 23.16
CA VAL A 115 34.08 7.34 21.78
C VAL A 115 34.59 8.66 21.18
N VAL A 116 34.65 9.71 21.99
CA VAL A 116 35.16 11.04 21.60
C VAL A 116 36.63 10.98 21.18
N ASN A 117 37.46 10.21 21.88
CA ASN A 117 38.89 10.06 21.57
C ASN A 117 39.16 9.28 20.27
N ASN A 118 38.21 8.47 19.80
CA ASN A 118 38.35 7.77 18.51
C ASN A 118 37.81 8.60 17.34
N MET A 119 36.87 9.53 17.59
CA MET A 119 36.40 10.49 16.58
C MET A 119 37.42 11.62 16.31
N SER A 120 38.22 12.01 17.30
CA SER A 120 39.25 13.04 17.12
C SER A 120 40.32 12.65 16.10
N ASN A 121 40.53 11.35 15.83
CA ASN A 121 41.45 10.90 14.79
C ASN A 121 40.94 11.13 13.36
N PHE A 122 39.63 11.35 13.17
CA PHE A 122 39.05 11.71 11.87
C PHE A 122 38.99 13.23 11.64
N ALA A 123 39.25 14.04 12.67
CA ALA A 123 39.25 15.49 12.59
C ALA A 123 40.60 16.08 12.17
N ILE A 124 41.65 15.27 12.06
CA ILE A 124 43.02 15.71 11.70
C ILE A 124 43.19 15.84 10.17
N ASP A 125 42.33 15.21 9.37
CA ASP A 125 42.39 15.23 7.89
C ASP A 125 41.45 16.29 7.26
N ALA A 126 40.88 17.20 8.04
CA ALA A 126 40.14 18.32 7.50
C ALA A 126 41.13 19.40 7.01
N GLU A 127 41.46 19.38 5.72
CA GLU A 127 42.13 20.51 5.06
C GLU A 127 41.16 21.71 5.04
N GLU A 128 41.58 22.83 5.65
CA GLU A 128 40.95 24.13 5.43
C GLU A 128 41.19 24.54 3.97
N VAL A 129 40.14 24.56 3.16
CA VAL A 129 40.18 25.16 1.83
C VAL A 129 40.02 26.66 2.03
N ASP A 130 41.11 27.42 1.86
CA ASP A 130 41.06 28.88 1.77
C ASP A 130 40.25 29.28 0.52
N ASP A 131 39.16 30.00 0.75
CA ASP A 131 38.18 30.42 -0.26
C ASP A 131 38.66 31.69 -1.00
N ASP A 132 39.92 31.71 -1.45
CA ASP A 132 40.51 32.81 -2.21
C ASP A 132 40.98 32.30 -3.58
N ASN A 133 40.09 32.32 -4.58
CA ASN A 133 40.35 32.67 -6.00
C ASN A 133 39.14 32.38 -6.90
N ASP A 134 38.15 33.27 -6.87
CA ASP A 134 37.27 33.50 -8.03
C ASP A 134 37.66 34.87 -8.63
N ASN A 135 38.42 34.83 -9.72
CA ASN A 135 38.82 35.96 -10.55
C ASN A 135 38.05 35.88 -11.87
#